data_AF-A0A954WFL9-F1
#
_entry.id   AF-A0A954WFL9-F1
#
_cell.length_a   1.000
_cell.length_b   1.000
_cell.length_c   1.000
_cell.angle_alpha   90.00
_cell.angle_beta   90.00
_cell.angle_gamma   90.00
#
_symmetry.space_group_name_H-M   'P 1'
#
loop_
_entity.id
_entity.type
_entity.pdbx_description
1 polymer ?
#
loop_
_entity_poly.entity_id
_entity_poly.type
_entity_poly.pdbx_seq_one_letter_code
_entity_poly.pdbx_strand_id
1 'polypeptide(L)'
;AAVFGWLKHRRTERQVSLVAGQIDGQFSANVERHDARDYGFRLFTNWHRGMNRVRGELRGVPFDMFDYTSEHRSGTGEDRNTVYRTQTVVVLPCDVEAGCPRFQVAPRHWLTGVLQAVVSSELITVGREGEFLGPDEQRLLRRWNEYYLVNAEPGEAETLAERIAHPIFMRRLVAERRWSIESDGRSLLFWKANRVVPADDRQTFLEMCCELRDATKPARATRPMFQLVPQRSKVALLGGCGLVVGAVFGMFGSFAAIMVVMFADLENTFGRYLFAWPVLGLASTVACAYVGSKLARRFA
;
A
#
# COMPACT_ATOMS: atom_id res chain seq x y z
N ALA A 1 -8.61 -33.45 1.92
CA ALA A 1 -8.01 -32.09 1.99
C ALA A 1 -7.55 -31.73 3.41
N ALA A 2 -8.38 -31.88 4.45
CA ALA A 2 -8.05 -31.44 5.82
C ALA A 2 -6.76 -32.07 6.41
N VAL A 3 -6.56 -33.38 6.26
CA VAL A 3 -5.37 -34.09 6.78
C VAL A 3 -4.07 -33.58 6.15
N PHE A 4 -4.07 -33.38 4.83
CA PHE A 4 -2.90 -32.83 4.12
C PHE A 4 -2.58 -31.39 4.55
N GLY A 5 -3.62 -30.57 4.79
CA GLY A 5 -3.46 -29.23 5.35
C GLY A 5 -2.82 -29.25 6.73
N TRP A 6 -3.29 -30.14 7.61
CA TRP A 6 -2.74 -30.32 8.96
C TRP A 6 -1.28 -30.78 8.95
N LEU A 7 -0.94 -31.77 8.12
CA LEU A 7 0.45 -32.25 7.99
C LEU A 7 1.39 -31.16 7.46
N LYS A 8 0.95 -30.39 6.46
CA LYS A 8 1.71 -29.26 5.93
C LYS A 8 1.95 -28.21 7.03
N HIS A 9 0.92 -27.89 7.81
CA HIS A 9 1.04 -26.94 8.91
C HIS A 9 2.03 -27.41 9.97
N ARG A 10 1.94 -28.66 10.43
CA ARG A 10 2.88 -29.25 11.40
C ARG A 10 4.31 -29.27 10.90
N ARG A 11 4.52 -29.53 9.60
CA ARG A 11 5.85 -29.47 8.99
C ARG A 11 6.40 -28.05 9.03
N THR A 12 5.60 -27.05 8.65
CA THR A 12 6.01 -25.65 8.72
C THR A 12 6.31 -25.22 10.16
N GLU A 13 5.47 -25.58 11.12
CA GLU A 13 5.66 -25.31 12.56
C GLU A 13 7.02 -25.82 13.04
N ARG A 14 7.34 -27.09 12.74
CA ARG A 14 8.64 -27.69 13.09
C ARG A 14 9.81 -26.97 12.43
N GLN A 15 9.71 -26.64 11.14
CA GLN A 15 10.79 -25.95 10.43
C GLN A 15 11.03 -24.55 11.02
N VAL A 16 9.96 -23.80 11.31
CA VAL A 16 10.09 -22.48 11.94
C VAL A 16 10.68 -22.61 13.34
N SER A 17 10.28 -23.60 14.13
CA SER A 17 10.86 -23.84 15.46
C SER A 17 12.36 -24.15 15.40
N LEU A 18 12.82 -24.88 14.39
CA LEU A 18 14.25 -25.15 14.20
C LEU A 18 15.02 -23.87 13.85
N VAL A 19 14.48 -23.08 12.92
CA VAL A 19 15.10 -21.79 12.53
C VAL A 19 15.08 -20.79 13.69
N ALA A 20 14.03 -20.79 14.53
CA ALA A 20 13.99 -19.99 15.75
C ALA A 20 15.21 -20.27 16.64
N GLY A 21 15.56 -21.55 16.83
CA GLY A 21 16.76 -21.93 17.58
C GLY A 21 18.09 -21.51 16.93
N GLN A 22 18.13 -21.30 15.61
CA GLN A 22 19.33 -20.83 14.90
C GLN A 22 19.55 -19.31 15.03
N ILE A 23 18.48 -18.56 15.28
CA ILE A 23 18.51 -17.10 15.44
C ILE A 23 18.32 -16.68 16.91
N ASP A 24 18.60 -17.58 17.86
CA ASP A 24 18.44 -17.39 19.30
C ASP A 24 17.04 -16.87 19.71
N GLY A 25 16.02 -17.31 18.97
CA GLY A 25 14.62 -16.92 19.16
C GLY A 25 13.80 -17.97 19.91
N GLN A 26 12.80 -17.50 20.65
CA GLN A 26 11.77 -18.27 21.30
C GLN A 26 10.58 -18.48 20.36
N PHE A 27 10.26 -19.74 20.09
CA PHE A 27 9.15 -20.14 19.22
C PHE A 27 7.82 -20.28 20.00
N SER A 28 6.73 -19.81 19.39
CA SER A 28 5.36 -20.17 19.80
C SER A 28 4.49 -20.46 18.58
N ALA A 29 3.68 -21.52 18.66
CA ALA A 29 2.81 -21.92 17.55
C ALA A 29 1.71 -20.90 17.24
N ASN A 30 1.25 -20.15 18.24
CA ASN A 30 0.13 -19.20 18.13
C ASN A 30 0.52 -17.80 18.60
N VAL A 31 -0.12 -16.80 18.00
CA VAL A 31 -0.08 -15.40 18.45
C VAL A 31 -1.51 -14.99 18.76
N GLU A 32 -1.71 -14.44 19.95
CA GLU A 32 -3.03 -13.93 20.31
C GLU A 32 -3.27 -12.55 19.70
N ARG A 33 -4.54 -12.23 19.45
CA ARG A 33 -4.91 -10.93 18.88
C ARG A 33 -4.51 -9.77 19.80
N HIS A 34 -4.54 -9.98 21.12
CA HIS A 34 -4.19 -8.95 22.09
C HIS A 34 -2.72 -8.56 21.95
N ASP A 35 -1.81 -9.54 21.88
CA ASP A 35 -0.38 -9.32 21.64
C ASP A 35 -0.10 -8.49 20.40
N ALA A 36 -0.84 -8.72 19.31
CA ALA A 36 -0.65 -8.00 18.06
C ALA A 36 -1.28 -6.60 18.08
N ARG A 37 -2.35 -6.39 18.86
CA ARG A 37 -3.02 -5.08 18.98
C ARG A 37 -2.20 -4.06 19.74
N ASP A 38 -1.35 -4.50 20.65
CA ASP A 38 -0.48 -3.62 21.44
C ASP A 38 0.48 -2.80 20.57
N TYR A 39 0.76 -3.24 19.34
CA TYR A 39 1.56 -2.51 18.37
C TYR A 39 0.82 -1.39 17.61
N GLY A 40 -0.51 -1.28 17.71
CA GLY A 40 -1.26 -0.18 17.09
C GLY A 40 -1.28 -0.11 15.55
N PHE A 41 -0.68 -1.06 14.82
CA PHE A 41 -0.61 -1.02 13.35
C PHE A 41 -1.97 -1.23 12.65
N ARG A 42 -2.21 -0.47 11.58
CA ARG A 42 -3.41 -0.56 10.74
C ARG A 42 -3.53 -1.91 10.06
N LEU A 43 -2.40 -2.57 9.76
CA LEU A 43 -2.39 -3.89 9.15
C LEU A 43 -3.21 -4.93 9.95
N PHE A 44 -3.23 -4.83 11.28
CA PHE A 44 -3.89 -5.77 12.19
C PHE A 44 -5.39 -5.49 12.43
N THR A 45 -5.96 -4.49 11.77
CA THR A 45 -7.41 -4.19 11.85
C THR A 45 -8.27 -5.39 11.43
N ASN A 46 -7.88 -6.07 10.35
CA ASN A 46 -8.58 -7.21 9.77
C ASN A 46 -8.05 -8.57 10.26
N TRP A 47 -7.66 -8.65 11.53
CA TRP A 47 -7.06 -9.84 12.12
C TRP A 47 -8.00 -11.06 12.09
N HIS A 48 -7.51 -12.17 11.49
CA HIS A 48 -8.13 -13.48 11.59
C HIS A 48 -7.34 -14.40 12.53
N ARG A 49 -6.03 -14.54 12.32
CA ARG A 49 -5.16 -15.43 13.11
C ARG A 49 -3.69 -15.01 13.01
N GLY A 50 -2.91 -15.32 14.04
CA GLY A 50 -1.44 -15.27 14.01
C GLY A 50 -0.83 -16.62 14.42
N MET A 51 0.25 -17.02 13.76
CA MET A 51 0.90 -18.32 13.94
C MET A 51 2.42 -18.22 13.83
N ASN A 52 3.12 -19.28 14.25
CA ASN A 52 4.56 -19.46 14.01
C ASN A 52 5.40 -18.26 14.47
N ARG A 53 5.12 -17.79 15.70
CA ARG A 53 5.82 -16.67 16.32
C ARG A 53 7.25 -17.04 16.65
N VAL A 54 8.14 -16.10 16.41
CA VAL A 54 9.53 -16.12 16.86
C VAL A 54 9.84 -14.77 17.48
N ARG A 55 10.13 -14.75 18.78
CA ARG A 55 10.59 -13.57 19.51
C ARG A 55 12.05 -13.76 19.89
N GLY A 56 12.89 -12.76 19.71
CA GLY A 56 14.30 -12.88 20.08
C GLY A 56 15.02 -11.57 19.95
N GLU A 57 16.33 -11.64 19.82
CA GLU A 57 17.20 -10.50 19.62
C GLU A 57 18.18 -10.78 18.48
N LEU A 58 18.34 -9.83 17.57
CA LEU A 58 19.34 -9.91 16.52
C LEU A 58 20.22 -8.65 16.58
N ARG A 59 21.51 -8.82 16.87
CA ARG A 59 22.50 -7.73 16.97
C ARG A 59 22.10 -6.63 17.97
N GLY A 60 21.59 -6.99 19.16
CA GLY A 60 21.14 -5.99 20.14
C GLY A 60 19.71 -5.49 19.95
N VAL A 61 19.00 -5.97 18.92
CA VAL A 61 17.69 -5.44 18.52
C VAL A 61 16.62 -6.49 18.79
N PRO A 62 15.68 -6.26 19.72
CA PRO A 62 14.60 -7.20 19.93
C PRO A 62 13.68 -7.23 18.70
N PHE A 63 13.16 -8.41 18.37
CA PHE A 63 12.25 -8.61 17.26
C PHE A 63 11.07 -9.50 17.64
N ASP A 64 9.96 -9.31 16.93
CA ASP A 64 8.81 -10.21 16.95
C ASP A 64 8.40 -10.54 15.52
N MET A 65 8.56 -11.80 15.11
CA MET A 65 8.27 -12.27 13.76
C MET A 65 7.19 -13.33 13.79
N PHE A 66 6.14 -13.22 12.98
CA PHE A 66 5.07 -14.21 12.93
C PHE A 66 4.34 -14.22 11.60
N ASP A 67 3.59 -15.29 11.34
CA ASP A 67 2.67 -15.36 10.20
C ASP A 67 1.32 -14.78 10.60
N TYR A 68 0.94 -13.70 9.93
CA TYR A 68 -0.32 -12.99 10.08
C TYR A 68 -1.30 -13.40 8.98
N THR A 69 -2.51 -13.81 9.37
CA THR A 69 -3.63 -14.03 8.45
C THR A 69 -4.69 -12.94 8.65
N SER A 70 -5.02 -12.23 7.56
CA SER A 70 -6.12 -11.27 7.51
C SER A 70 -7.36 -11.84 6.82
N GLU A 71 -8.53 -11.36 7.24
CA GLU A 71 -9.83 -11.64 6.62
C GLU A 71 -10.28 -10.44 5.77
N HIS A 72 -10.53 -10.67 4.48
CA HIS A 72 -11.07 -9.65 3.57
C HIS A 72 -12.41 -10.11 3.03
N ARG A 73 -13.46 -9.33 3.28
CA ARG A 73 -14.80 -9.59 2.71
C ARG A 73 -14.94 -8.85 1.40
N SER A 74 -15.18 -9.58 0.33
CA SER A 74 -15.42 -9.05 -1.02
C SER A 74 -16.87 -9.32 -1.43
N GLY A 75 -17.56 -8.30 -1.96
CA GLY A 75 -18.94 -8.39 -2.43
C GLY A 75 -19.92 -7.51 -1.64
N THR A 76 -21.04 -7.17 -2.27
CA THR A 76 -22.18 -6.45 -1.67
C THR A 76 -23.41 -7.35 -1.68
N GLY A 77 -24.13 -7.46 -0.56
CA GLY A 77 -25.33 -8.31 -0.44
C GLY A 77 -25.10 -9.69 0.19
N GLU A 78 -25.92 -10.68 -0.20
CA GLU A 78 -25.87 -12.06 0.29
C GLU A 78 -24.65 -12.85 -0.23
N ASP A 79 -24.08 -12.47 -1.38
CA ASP A 79 -22.89 -13.09 -1.99
C ASP A 79 -21.56 -12.55 -1.42
N ARG A 80 -21.42 -12.53 -0.09
CA ARG A 80 -20.15 -12.13 0.55
C ARG A 80 -19.15 -13.28 0.49
N ASN A 81 -18.15 -13.15 -0.37
CA ASN A 81 -17.01 -14.06 -0.37
C ASN A 81 -15.97 -13.59 0.66
N THR A 82 -15.53 -14.49 1.52
CA THR A 82 -14.49 -14.22 2.51
C THR A 82 -13.15 -14.76 2.02
N VAL A 83 -12.19 -13.86 1.81
CA VAL A 83 -10.85 -14.18 1.33
C VAL A 83 -9.86 -14.03 2.46
N TYR A 84 -9.14 -15.10 2.77
CA TYR A 84 -8.06 -15.10 3.75
C TYR A 84 -6.71 -14.88 3.07
N ARG A 85 -5.87 -14.02 3.65
CA ARG A 85 -4.52 -13.74 3.14
C ARG A 85 -3.52 -13.91 4.26
N THR A 86 -2.51 -14.76 4.05
CA THR A 86 -1.45 -15.02 5.04
C THR A 86 -0.12 -14.43 4.56
N GLN A 87 0.60 -13.78 5.47
CA GLN A 87 1.91 -13.19 5.22
C GLN A 87 2.77 -13.19 6.47
N THR A 88 4.09 -13.27 6.30
CA THR A 88 5.03 -13.14 7.43
C THR A 88 5.29 -11.66 7.70
N VAL A 89 5.19 -11.27 8.96
CA VAL A 89 5.46 -9.92 9.45
C VAL A 89 6.62 -9.94 10.44
N VAL A 90 7.38 -8.86 10.50
CA VAL A 90 8.45 -8.62 11.48
C VAL A 90 8.22 -7.27 12.13
N VAL A 91 8.17 -7.24 13.45
CA VAL A 91 8.11 -6.01 14.26
C VAL A 91 9.47 -5.77 14.89
N LEU A 92 10.02 -4.57 14.69
CA LEU A 92 11.26 -4.10 15.30
C LEU A 92 10.98 -2.79 16.05
N PRO A 93 11.64 -2.49 17.18
CA PRO A 93 11.50 -1.20 17.83
C PRO A 93 12.12 -0.09 16.96
N CYS A 94 11.45 1.06 16.95
CA CYS A 94 12.03 2.30 16.48
C CYS A 94 13.09 2.80 17.47
N ASP A 95 14.01 3.60 16.97
CA ASP A 95 14.86 4.43 17.82
C ASP A 95 14.02 5.62 18.32
N VAL A 96 13.49 5.51 19.54
CA VAL A 96 12.58 6.49 20.15
C VAL A 96 13.30 7.80 20.42
N GLU A 97 14.58 7.75 20.80
CA GLU A 97 15.40 8.94 21.03
C GLU A 97 15.59 9.73 19.73
N ALA A 98 15.65 9.03 18.60
CA ALA A 98 15.69 9.65 17.29
C ALA A 98 14.33 10.21 16.82
N GLY A 99 13.21 9.93 17.49
CA GLY A 99 11.88 10.41 17.11
C GLY A 99 11.41 9.85 15.76
N CYS A 100 10.91 8.60 15.73
CA CYS A 100 10.46 7.98 14.49
C CYS A 100 9.05 8.48 14.10
N PRO A 101 8.84 9.03 12.89
CA PRO A 101 7.53 9.47 12.45
C PRO A 101 6.59 8.27 12.20
N ARG A 102 5.28 8.53 12.20
CA ARG A 102 4.24 7.61 11.75
C ARG A 102 4.09 7.68 10.24
N PHE A 103 4.23 6.52 9.60
CA PHE A 103 4.15 6.45 8.16
C PHE A 103 3.80 5.05 7.65
N GLN A 104 3.45 4.98 6.37
CA GLN A 104 3.30 3.74 5.65
C GLN A 104 3.96 3.86 4.28
N VAL A 105 4.87 2.95 3.97
CA VAL A 105 5.40 2.72 2.62
C VAL A 105 4.81 1.42 2.09
N ALA A 106 4.16 1.47 0.94
CA ALA A 106 3.58 0.26 0.35
C ALA A 106 3.57 0.33 -1.18
N PRO A 107 3.49 -0.81 -1.90
CA PRO A 107 3.54 -0.78 -3.36
C PRO A 107 2.34 -0.04 -4.00
N ARG A 108 2.40 0.38 -5.25
CA ARG A 108 1.27 1.07 -5.92
C ARG A 108 0.14 0.13 -6.35
N HIS A 109 0.49 -1.12 -6.68
CA HIS A 109 -0.42 -2.08 -7.30
C HIS A 109 -1.41 -2.75 -6.32
N TRP A 110 -1.36 -2.45 -5.02
CA TRP A 110 -2.35 -2.95 -4.05
C TRP A 110 -3.53 -1.99 -3.83
N LEU A 111 -3.56 -0.83 -4.49
CA LEU A 111 -4.47 0.28 -4.17
C LEU A 111 -5.29 0.87 -5.32
N THR A 112 -5.40 0.18 -6.44
CA THR A 112 -6.44 0.51 -7.43
C THR A 112 -7.76 -0.12 -7.01
N GLY A 113 -8.40 0.55 -6.05
CA GLY A 113 -9.71 0.20 -5.54
C GLY A 113 -10.33 1.30 -4.68
N VAL A 114 -10.19 2.56 -5.11
CA VAL A 114 -11.09 3.69 -4.77
C VAL A 114 -10.88 4.38 -3.40
N LEU A 115 -10.41 3.75 -2.33
CA LEU A 115 -10.50 4.39 -0.99
C LEU A 115 -9.26 5.15 -0.46
N GLN A 116 -8.02 4.85 -0.88
CA GLN A 116 -6.87 5.58 -0.31
C GLN A 116 -6.69 7.01 -0.82
N ALA A 117 -7.24 7.35 -1.99
CA ALA A 117 -7.22 8.73 -2.45
C ALA A 117 -8.13 9.66 -1.61
N VAL A 118 -9.08 9.09 -0.84
CA VAL A 118 -10.12 9.85 -0.13
C VAL A 118 -9.79 10.07 1.35
N VAL A 119 -8.87 9.30 1.94
CA VAL A 119 -8.58 9.35 3.38
C VAL A 119 -7.29 10.12 3.66
N SER A 120 -7.40 11.46 3.69
CA SER A 120 -6.62 12.44 4.48
C SER A 120 -5.07 12.34 4.58
N SER A 121 -4.38 11.48 3.85
CA SER A 121 -2.92 11.37 3.87
C SER A 121 -2.28 12.21 2.77
N GLU A 122 -1.20 12.92 3.10
CA GLU A 122 -0.37 13.57 2.10
C GLU A 122 0.36 12.49 1.30
N LEU A 123 0.04 12.42 0.00
CA LEU A 123 0.78 11.60 -0.94
C LEU A 123 2.11 12.28 -1.20
N ILE A 124 3.16 11.58 -0.79
CA ILE A 124 4.52 12.10 -0.86
C ILE A 124 5.19 11.51 -2.10
N THR A 125 5.68 12.40 -2.98
CA THR A 125 6.64 12.01 -4.02
C THR A 125 8.02 12.50 -3.64
N VAL A 126 9.02 11.63 -3.83
CA VAL A 126 10.43 11.97 -3.58
C VAL A 126 10.97 12.64 -4.85
N GLY A 127 11.40 13.90 -4.72
CA GLY A 127 12.01 14.71 -5.77
C GLY A 127 13.30 15.39 -5.28
N ARG A 128 13.93 16.23 -6.09
CA ARG A 128 15.06 17.07 -5.67
C ARG A 128 15.00 18.37 -6.48
N GLU A 129 15.05 19.53 -5.83
CA GLU A 129 15.27 20.81 -6.51
C GLU A 129 16.77 21.12 -6.57
N GLY A 130 17.24 21.61 -7.74
CA GLY A 130 18.50 22.36 -7.85
C GLY A 130 19.79 21.60 -8.14
N GLU A 131 19.85 20.27 -8.04
CA GLU A 131 21.08 19.50 -8.36
C GLU A 131 20.87 18.43 -9.45
N PHE A 132 21.82 18.36 -10.39
CA PHE A 132 21.90 17.31 -11.40
C PHE A 132 22.16 15.95 -10.73
N LEU A 133 21.11 15.15 -10.56
CA LEU A 133 21.23 13.75 -10.17
C LEU A 133 21.93 12.95 -11.26
N GLY A 134 22.78 12.01 -10.84
CA GLY A 134 23.37 11.04 -11.77
C GLY A 134 22.29 10.18 -12.43
N PRO A 135 22.55 9.61 -13.63
CA PRO A 135 21.55 8.83 -14.37
C PRO A 135 21.01 7.62 -13.57
N ASP A 136 21.81 7.04 -12.67
CA ASP A 136 21.38 5.93 -11.81
C ASP A 136 20.38 6.36 -10.73
N GLU A 137 20.58 7.53 -10.14
CA GLU A 137 19.71 8.08 -9.10
C GLU A 137 18.37 8.51 -9.69
N GLN A 138 18.38 9.11 -10.89
CA GLN A 138 17.16 9.44 -11.62
C GLN A 138 16.36 8.17 -11.96
N ARG A 139 17.03 7.09 -12.38
CA ARG A 139 16.39 5.79 -12.64
C ARG A 139 15.80 5.19 -11.37
N LEU A 140 16.51 5.29 -10.25
CA LEU A 140 16.02 4.81 -8.95
C LEU A 140 14.79 5.58 -8.50
N LEU A 141 14.82 6.91 -8.52
CA LEU A 141 13.68 7.76 -8.16
C LEU A 141 12.47 7.50 -9.04
N ARG A 142 12.68 7.37 -10.36
CA ARG A 142 11.59 7.05 -11.29
C ARG A 142 10.91 5.73 -10.91
N ARG A 143 11.70 4.67 -10.68
CA ARG A 143 11.18 3.36 -10.27
C ARG A 143 10.52 3.40 -8.89
N TRP A 144 11.09 4.15 -7.95
CA TRP A 144 10.49 4.35 -6.63
C TRP A 144 9.09 4.97 -6.76
N ASN A 145 8.99 6.10 -7.46
CA ASN A 145 7.72 6.79 -7.69
C ASN A 145 6.77 5.97 -8.57
N GLU A 146 7.25 5.04 -9.40
CA GLU A 146 6.42 4.10 -10.17
C GLU A 146 5.86 2.96 -9.31
N TYR A 147 6.63 2.47 -8.32
CA TYR A 147 6.30 1.25 -7.59
C TYR A 147 5.77 1.47 -6.18
N TYR A 148 6.05 2.60 -5.54
CA TYR A 148 5.74 2.81 -4.13
C TYR A 148 4.87 4.05 -3.89
N LEU A 149 4.08 3.98 -2.83
CA LEU A 149 3.36 5.06 -2.21
C LEU A 149 3.88 5.24 -0.79
N VAL A 150 3.93 6.49 -0.38
CA VAL A 150 4.33 6.90 0.96
C VAL A 150 3.18 7.73 1.52
N ASN A 151 2.61 7.28 2.63
CA ASN A 151 1.60 8.00 3.40
C ASN A 151 2.22 8.38 4.74
N ALA A 152 2.17 9.66 5.10
CA ALA A 152 2.63 10.16 6.40
C ALA A 152 1.51 10.93 7.11
N GLU A 153 1.61 11.10 8.43
CA GLU A 153 0.77 12.06 9.14
C GLU A 153 1.14 13.51 8.75
N PRO A 154 0.17 14.44 8.70
CA PRO A 154 0.45 15.84 8.39
C PRO A 154 1.47 16.44 9.36
N GLY A 155 2.52 17.08 8.83
CA GLY A 155 3.60 17.68 9.63
C GLY A 155 4.78 16.75 9.91
N GLU A 156 4.67 15.44 9.64
CA GLU A 156 5.78 14.49 9.76
C GLU A 156 6.45 14.15 8.42
N ALA A 157 5.88 14.65 7.31
CA ALA A 157 6.34 14.38 5.97
C ALA A 157 7.83 14.74 5.78
N GLU A 158 8.26 15.91 6.23
CA GLU A 158 9.64 16.38 6.06
C GLU A 158 10.64 15.47 6.77
N THR A 159 10.43 15.15 8.06
CA THR A 159 11.27 14.21 8.81
C THR A 159 11.26 12.81 8.20
N LEU A 160 10.12 12.37 7.67
CA LEU A 160 10.03 11.09 6.97
C LEU A 160 10.88 11.08 5.71
N ALA A 161 10.84 12.17 4.93
CA ALA A 161 11.60 12.32 3.69
C ALA A 161 13.07 11.99 3.88
N GLU A 162 13.68 12.60 4.90
CA GLU A 162 15.11 12.49 5.15
C GLU A 162 15.51 11.05 5.44
N ARG A 163 14.59 10.27 6.05
CA ARG A 163 14.80 8.88 6.42
C ARG A 163 14.57 7.92 5.26
N ILE A 164 13.44 8.06 4.55
CA ILE A 164 13.08 7.10 3.49
C ILE A 164 13.82 7.35 2.19
N ALA A 165 14.30 8.58 1.96
CA ALA A 165 15.04 8.92 0.76
C ALA A 165 16.51 8.45 0.82
N HIS A 166 16.87 7.67 1.84
CA HIS A 166 18.16 7.00 1.90
C HIS A 166 18.33 6.03 0.71
N PRO A 167 19.40 6.14 -0.10
CA PRO A 167 19.55 5.33 -1.32
C PRO A 167 19.53 3.83 -1.09
N ILE A 168 20.09 3.35 0.04
CA ILE A 168 20.07 1.91 0.39
C ILE A 168 18.63 1.45 0.58
N PHE A 169 17.82 2.21 1.32
CA PHE A 169 16.42 1.90 1.59
C PHE A 169 15.63 1.83 0.27
N MET A 170 15.74 2.87 -0.55
CA MET A 170 15.05 2.93 -1.85
C MET A 170 15.47 1.80 -2.79
N ARG A 171 16.78 1.52 -2.93
CA ARG A 171 17.29 0.46 -3.81
C ARG A 171 16.76 -0.89 -3.38
N ARG A 172 16.75 -1.18 -2.07
CA ARG A 172 16.27 -2.45 -1.53
C ARG A 172 14.78 -2.66 -1.82
N LEU A 173 13.96 -1.66 -1.55
CA LEU A 173 12.52 -1.72 -1.81
C LEU A 173 12.22 -1.84 -3.32
N VAL A 174 12.92 -1.08 -4.17
CA VAL A 174 12.73 -1.15 -5.64
C VAL A 174 13.15 -2.50 -6.21
N ALA A 175 14.21 -3.12 -5.69
CA ALA A 175 14.65 -4.45 -6.11
C ALA A 175 13.58 -5.51 -5.78
N GLU A 176 12.95 -5.39 -4.62
CA GLU A 176 11.98 -6.37 -4.12
C GLU A 176 10.57 -5.75 -4.02
N ARG A 177 9.94 -5.44 -5.16
CA ARG A 177 8.68 -4.68 -5.37
C ARG A 177 7.43 -5.02 -4.53
N ARG A 178 7.50 -5.88 -3.51
CA ARG A 178 6.41 -6.34 -2.66
C ARG A 178 6.58 -5.99 -1.18
N TRP A 179 7.64 -5.28 -0.81
CA TRP A 179 7.80 -4.84 0.58
C TRP A 179 6.73 -3.83 0.97
N SER A 180 6.35 -3.86 2.23
CA SER A 180 5.55 -2.84 2.86
C SER A 180 6.10 -2.60 4.25
N ILE A 181 6.07 -1.35 4.67
CA ILE A 181 6.64 -0.87 5.92
C ILE A 181 5.62 0.06 6.56
N GLU A 182 5.36 -0.12 7.85
CA GLU A 182 4.49 0.76 8.62
C GLU A 182 5.17 1.13 9.93
N SER A 183 5.08 2.39 10.33
CA SER A 183 5.56 2.91 11.60
C SER A 183 4.40 3.47 12.40
N ASP A 184 4.28 3.08 13.67
CA ASP A 184 3.36 3.68 14.65
C ASP A 184 4.05 4.77 15.50
N GLY A 185 5.33 5.05 15.19
CA GLY A 185 6.23 5.97 15.88
C GLY A 185 7.08 5.31 16.97
N ARG A 186 6.73 4.09 17.42
CA ARG A 186 7.46 3.33 18.45
C ARG A 186 8.09 2.05 17.90
N SER A 187 7.49 1.48 16.87
CA SER A 187 7.89 0.25 16.21
C SER A 187 7.74 0.37 14.69
N LEU A 188 8.54 -0.41 13.98
CA LEU A 188 8.45 -0.64 12.54
C LEU A 188 7.93 -2.05 12.28
N LEU A 189 6.90 -2.12 11.43
CA LEU A 189 6.35 -3.37 10.91
C LEU A 189 6.80 -3.55 9.47
N PHE A 190 7.40 -4.69 9.16
CA PHE A 190 7.83 -5.07 7.83
C PHE A 190 7.10 -6.31 7.35
N TRP A 191 6.66 -6.33 6.09
CA TRP A 191 6.09 -7.53 5.47
C TRP A 191 6.22 -7.52 3.95
N LYS A 192 6.06 -8.70 3.36
CA LYS A 192 5.87 -8.87 1.91
C LYS A 192 4.40 -9.21 1.65
N ALA A 193 3.73 -8.39 0.86
CA ALA A 193 2.29 -8.53 0.63
C ALA A 193 1.91 -9.95 0.15
N ASN A 194 0.97 -10.59 0.87
CA ASN A 194 0.43 -11.91 0.56
C ASN A 194 1.48 -13.02 0.44
N ARG A 195 2.60 -12.91 1.17
CA ARG A 195 3.69 -13.88 1.11
C ARG A 195 4.09 -14.35 2.50
N VAL A 196 3.97 -15.66 2.71
CA VAL A 196 4.62 -16.36 3.82
C VAL A 196 6.07 -16.60 3.44
N VAL A 197 6.99 -16.15 4.29
CA VAL A 197 8.42 -16.38 4.12
C VAL A 197 8.72 -17.84 4.52
N PRO A 198 9.32 -18.65 3.63
CA PRO A 198 9.76 -20.00 3.96
C PRO A 198 10.66 -20.01 5.19
N ALA A 199 10.61 -21.07 6.00
CA ALA A 199 11.37 -21.14 7.25
C ALA A 199 12.86 -20.83 7.03
N ASP A 200 13.48 -21.47 6.03
CA ASP A 200 14.91 -21.32 5.71
C ASP A 200 15.30 -19.89 5.28
N ASP A 201 14.33 -19.09 4.81
CA ASP A 201 14.54 -17.70 4.38
C ASP A 201 14.31 -16.68 5.51
N ARG A 202 13.80 -17.11 6.68
CA ARG A 202 13.36 -16.17 7.74
C ARG A 202 14.50 -15.40 8.36
N GLN A 203 15.67 -16.01 8.54
CA GLN A 203 16.85 -15.31 9.04
C GLN A 203 17.25 -14.19 8.08
N THR A 204 17.42 -14.50 6.79
CA THR A 204 17.75 -13.52 5.74
C THR A 204 16.69 -12.42 5.68
N PHE A 205 15.41 -12.77 5.82
CA PHE A 205 14.31 -11.80 5.87
C PHE A 205 14.41 -10.85 7.07
N LEU A 206 14.70 -11.39 8.26
CA LEU A 206 14.90 -10.61 9.48
C LEU A 206 16.13 -9.70 9.38
N GLU A 207 17.25 -10.19 8.85
CA GLU A 207 18.46 -9.40 8.61
C GLU A 207 18.18 -8.21 7.69
N MET A 208 17.39 -8.42 6.62
CA MET A 208 16.95 -7.33 5.74
C MET A 208 16.03 -6.34 6.46
N CYS A 209 15.14 -6.79 7.35
CA CYS A 209 14.31 -5.89 8.16
C CYS A 209 15.18 -5.03 9.09
N CYS A 210 16.22 -5.60 9.70
CA CYS A 210 17.18 -4.86 10.51
C CYS A 210 17.98 -3.84 9.69
N GLU A 211 18.47 -4.22 8.50
CA GLU A 211 19.15 -3.30 7.56
C GLU A 211 18.24 -2.12 7.19
N LEU A 212 16.97 -2.40 6.88
CA LEU A 212 15.99 -1.36 6.55
C LEU A 212 15.67 -0.47 7.75
N ARG A 213 15.51 -1.04 8.96
CA ARG A 213 15.36 -0.26 10.19
C ARG A 213 16.54 0.67 10.39
N ASP A 214 17.77 0.18 10.28
CA ASP A 214 18.96 1.01 10.49
C ASP A 214 19.05 2.12 9.43
N ALA A 215 18.60 1.87 8.19
CA ALA A 215 18.51 2.89 7.14
C ALA A 215 17.43 3.97 7.39
N THR A 216 16.48 3.74 8.32
CA THR A 216 15.50 4.77 8.73
C THR A 216 15.98 5.66 9.86
N LYS A 217 17.16 5.42 10.42
CA LYS A 217 17.76 6.32 11.42
C LYS A 217 18.17 7.64 10.77
N PRO A 218 18.06 8.78 11.47
CA PRO A 218 18.49 10.06 10.92
C PRO A 218 19.97 9.98 10.52
N ALA A 219 20.27 10.34 9.27
CA ALA A 219 21.64 10.40 8.79
C ALA A 219 22.37 11.52 9.53
N ARG A 220 23.30 11.17 10.43
CA ARG A 220 23.97 12.13 11.34
C ARG A 220 24.77 13.27 10.68
N ALA A 221 24.91 13.33 9.35
CA ALA A 221 25.77 14.33 8.70
C ALA A 221 25.48 14.63 7.22
N THR A 222 24.49 14.01 6.59
CA THR A 222 24.23 14.18 5.16
C THR A 222 22.95 14.96 4.99
N ARG A 223 23.04 16.17 4.39
CA ARG A 223 21.86 16.89 3.93
C ARG A 223 20.98 15.91 3.13
N PRO A 224 19.67 15.88 3.37
CA PRO A 224 18.79 14.98 2.64
C PRO A 224 18.97 15.22 1.14
N MET A 225 19.31 14.15 0.43
CA MET A 225 19.59 14.20 -1.01
C MET A 225 18.31 14.42 -1.83
N PHE A 226 17.14 14.33 -1.21
CA PHE A 226 15.85 14.44 -1.85
C PHE A 226 14.90 15.28 -0.99
N GLN A 227 14.08 16.10 -1.63
CA GLN A 227 12.98 16.83 -1.05
C GLN A 227 11.65 16.18 -1.42
N LEU A 228 10.68 16.26 -0.52
CA LEU A 228 9.33 15.84 -0.87
C LEU A 228 8.64 16.97 -1.59
N VAL A 229 8.04 16.62 -2.72
CA VAL A 229 7.00 17.45 -3.29
C VAL A 229 5.70 16.87 -2.74
N PRO A 230 5.02 17.55 -1.80
CA PRO A 230 3.68 17.14 -1.42
C PRO A 230 2.84 17.15 -2.68
N GLN A 231 2.37 15.97 -3.08
CA GLN A 231 1.48 15.88 -4.22
C GLN A 231 0.15 16.46 -3.71
N ARG A 232 -0.08 17.77 -3.91
CA ARG A 232 -1.34 18.44 -3.55
C ARG A 232 -2.48 17.71 -4.26
N SER A 233 -3.07 16.75 -3.55
CA SER A 233 -4.06 15.81 -4.05
C SER A 233 -5.35 16.49 -4.47
N LYS A 234 -5.55 17.76 -4.10
CA LYS A 234 -6.72 18.54 -4.52
C LYS A 234 -6.92 18.54 -6.03
N VAL A 235 -5.86 18.66 -6.84
CA VAL A 235 -5.98 18.70 -8.32
C VAL A 235 -6.28 17.32 -8.91
N ALA A 236 -5.68 16.26 -8.36
CA ALA A 236 -5.93 14.89 -8.80
C ALA A 236 -7.31 14.35 -8.35
N LEU A 237 -7.78 14.77 -7.17
CA LEU A 237 -9.08 14.39 -6.61
C LEU A 237 -10.21 15.17 -7.31
N LEU A 238 -10.05 16.47 -7.58
CA LEU A 238 -11.00 17.24 -8.39
C LEU A 238 -11.01 16.76 -9.85
N GLY A 239 -9.86 16.44 -10.43
CA GLY A 239 -9.76 15.88 -11.78
C GLY A 239 -10.38 14.49 -11.89
N GLY A 240 -10.10 13.61 -10.92
CA GLY A 240 -10.63 12.24 -10.86
C GLY A 240 -12.13 12.19 -10.55
N CYS A 241 -12.59 12.94 -9.54
CA CYS A 241 -14.02 13.09 -9.26
C CYS A 241 -14.73 13.76 -10.44
N GLY A 242 -14.13 14.75 -11.10
CA GLY A 242 -14.69 15.35 -12.31
C GLY A 242 -14.86 14.36 -13.46
N LEU A 243 -13.92 13.41 -13.61
CA LEU A 243 -13.99 12.36 -14.63
C LEU A 243 -15.07 11.32 -14.30
N VAL A 244 -15.17 10.90 -13.04
CA VAL A 244 -16.21 9.95 -12.57
C VAL A 244 -17.59 10.59 -12.61
N VAL A 245 -17.76 11.80 -12.06
CA VAL A 245 -19.01 12.57 -12.11
C VAL A 245 -19.38 12.84 -13.57
N GLY A 246 -18.43 13.25 -14.41
CA GLY A 246 -18.64 13.45 -15.83
C GLY A 246 -19.11 12.19 -16.56
N ALA A 247 -18.49 11.04 -16.29
CA ALA A 247 -18.90 9.76 -16.87
C ALA A 247 -20.31 9.34 -16.41
N VAL A 248 -20.62 9.51 -15.13
CA VAL A 248 -21.94 9.20 -14.55
C VAL A 248 -23.01 10.11 -15.18
N PHE A 249 -22.84 11.43 -15.14
CA PHE A 249 -23.79 12.37 -15.73
C PHE A 249 -23.91 12.21 -17.25
N GLY A 250 -22.81 11.89 -17.96
CA GLY A 250 -22.84 11.58 -19.38
C GLY A 250 -23.66 10.34 -19.69
N MET A 251 -23.50 9.27 -18.91
CA MET A 251 -24.24 8.02 -19.07
C MET A 251 -25.73 8.19 -18.74
N PHE A 252 -26.07 8.85 -17.62
CA PHE A 252 -27.48 9.07 -17.25
C PHE A 252 -28.17 10.12 -18.13
N GLY A 253 -27.46 11.17 -18.54
CA GLY A 253 -27.99 12.20 -19.42
C GLY A 253 -28.27 11.68 -20.83
N SER A 254 -27.36 10.89 -21.38
CA SER A 254 -27.59 10.20 -22.66
C SER A 254 -28.74 9.19 -22.57
N PHE A 255 -28.86 8.49 -21.43
CA PHE A 255 -29.99 7.60 -21.17
C PHE A 255 -31.33 8.33 -21.15
N ALA A 256 -31.42 9.43 -20.42
CA ALA A 256 -32.63 10.23 -20.33
C ALA A 256 -33.03 10.83 -21.69
N ALA A 257 -32.07 11.35 -22.46
CA ALA A 257 -32.33 11.91 -23.79
C ALA A 257 -32.87 10.85 -24.77
N ILE A 258 -32.32 9.64 -24.73
CA ILE A 258 -32.77 8.54 -25.59
C ILE A 258 -34.16 8.04 -25.16
N MET A 259 -34.44 7.96 -23.85
CA MET A 259 -35.78 7.66 -23.36
C MET A 259 -36.81 8.68 -23.85
N VAL A 260 -36.51 9.98 -23.81
CA VAL A 260 -37.43 11.02 -24.33
C VAL A 260 -37.71 10.84 -25.82
N VAL A 261 -36.68 10.55 -26.63
CA VAL A 261 -36.86 10.30 -28.07
C VAL A 261 -37.66 9.02 -28.32
N MET A 262 -37.41 7.95 -27.55
CA MET A 262 -38.17 6.71 -27.65
C MET A 262 -39.66 6.87 -27.35
N PHE A 263 -40.00 7.65 -26.31
CA PHE A 263 -41.40 7.88 -25.95
C PHE A 263 -42.11 8.85 -26.90
N ALA A 264 -41.35 9.68 -27.64
CA ALA A 264 -41.91 10.62 -28.60
C ALA A 264 -42.23 9.99 -29.97
N ASP A 265 -41.58 8.88 -30.35
CA ASP A 265 -41.76 8.27 -31.68
C ASP A 265 -41.62 6.74 -31.64
N LEU A 266 -42.68 6.08 -31.15
CA LEU A 266 -42.70 4.64 -30.82
C LEU A 266 -42.57 3.68 -32.01
N GLU A 267 -42.83 4.14 -33.25
CA GLU A 267 -43.03 3.22 -34.38
C GLU A 267 -41.79 2.97 -35.27
N ASN A 268 -40.71 3.77 -35.22
CA ASN A 268 -39.62 3.59 -36.20
C ASN A 268 -38.17 3.91 -35.76
N THR A 269 -37.93 4.39 -34.55
CA THR A 269 -36.62 4.97 -34.18
C THR A 269 -35.77 4.10 -33.25
N PHE A 270 -36.35 3.14 -32.52
CA PHE A 270 -35.61 2.36 -31.52
C PHE A 270 -34.37 1.63 -32.08
N GLY A 271 -34.52 0.96 -33.22
CA GLY A 271 -33.41 0.22 -33.86
C GLY A 271 -32.30 1.11 -34.42
N ARG A 272 -32.59 2.36 -34.80
CA ARG A 272 -31.61 3.29 -35.37
C ARG A 272 -30.77 3.98 -34.30
N TYR A 273 -31.35 4.30 -33.15
CA TYR A 273 -30.64 5.01 -32.08
C TYR A 273 -29.91 4.09 -31.10
N LEU A 274 -30.26 2.80 -31.05
CA LEU A 274 -29.55 1.83 -30.19
C LEU A 274 -28.05 1.74 -30.51
N PHE A 275 -27.69 1.82 -31.80
CA PHE A 275 -26.29 1.79 -32.23
C PHE A 275 -25.54 3.11 -32.01
N ALA A 276 -26.25 4.24 -31.94
CA ALA A 276 -25.65 5.55 -31.68
C ALA A 276 -25.33 5.77 -30.19
N TRP A 277 -25.98 5.01 -29.30
CA TRP A 277 -25.82 5.12 -27.86
C TRP A 277 -24.37 5.07 -27.37
N PRO A 278 -23.55 4.07 -27.74
CA PRO A 278 -22.20 3.97 -27.19
C PRO A 278 -21.34 5.14 -27.65
N VAL A 279 -21.59 5.63 -28.87
CA VAL A 279 -20.86 6.77 -29.45
C VAL A 279 -21.22 8.06 -28.71
N LEU A 280 -22.50 8.31 -28.43
CA LEU A 280 -22.94 9.47 -27.66
C LEU A 280 -22.49 9.43 -26.19
N GLY A 281 -22.53 8.26 -25.56
CA GLY A 281 -22.00 8.04 -24.21
C GLY A 281 -20.49 8.29 -24.13
N LEU A 282 -19.74 7.85 -25.13
CA LEU A 282 -18.30 8.05 -25.19
C LEU A 282 -17.95 9.51 -25.52
N ALA A 283 -18.65 10.15 -26.46
CA ALA A 283 -18.47 11.56 -26.79
C ALA A 283 -18.76 12.48 -25.60
N SER A 284 -19.84 12.23 -24.84
CA SER A 284 -20.17 12.97 -23.62
C SER A 284 -19.13 12.74 -22.52
N THR A 285 -18.67 11.51 -22.32
CA THR A 285 -17.58 11.20 -21.36
C THR A 285 -16.30 11.96 -21.71
N VAL A 286 -15.91 11.98 -22.99
CA VAL A 286 -14.71 12.71 -23.46
C VAL A 286 -14.88 14.22 -23.28
N ALA A 287 -16.06 14.77 -23.60
CA ALA A 287 -16.35 16.19 -23.41
C ALA A 287 -16.29 16.60 -21.94
N CYS A 288 -16.90 15.82 -21.04
CA CYS A 288 -16.85 16.06 -19.60
C CYS A 288 -15.43 15.92 -19.04
N ALA A 289 -14.66 14.91 -19.50
CA ALA A 289 -13.25 14.76 -19.12
C ALA A 289 -12.41 15.96 -19.58
N TYR A 290 -12.65 16.47 -20.78
CA TYR A 290 -11.97 17.65 -21.31
C TYR A 290 -12.30 18.91 -20.48
N VAL A 291 -13.59 19.18 -20.21
CA VAL A 291 -14.04 20.31 -19.40
C VAL A 291 -13.49 20.22 -17.97
N GLY A 292 -13.56 19.04 -17.35
CA GLY A 292 -12.99 18.77 -16.03
C GLY A 292 -11.48 19.05 -16.00
N SER A 293 -10.74 18.63 -17.02
CA SER A 293 -9.30 18.88 -17.12
C SER A 293 -8.95 20.37 -17.28
N LYS A 294 -9.79 21.15 -17.96
CA LYS A 294 -9.63 22.60 -18.16
C LYS A 294 -9.97 23.38 -16.90
N LEU A 295 -11.05 23.02 -16.19
CA LEU A 295 -11.42 23.62 -14.92
C LEU A 295 -10.36 23.33 -13.85
N ALA A 296 -9.88 22.08 -13.77
CA ALA A 296 -8.79 21.71 -12.85
C ALA A 296 -7.53 22.56 -13.06
N ARG A 297 -7.17 22.90 -14.31
CA ARG A 297 -6.03 23.80 -14.60
C ARG A 297 -6.25 25.26 -14.24
N ARG A 298 -7.50 25.74 -14.17
CA ARG A 298 -7.82 27.14 -13.79
C ARG A 298 -7.86 27.35 -12.27
N PHE A 299 -8.14 26.29 -11.51
CA PHE A 299 -8.28 26.35 -10.06
C PHE A 299 -7.11 25.68 -9.30
N ALA A 300 -6.12 25.15 -10.03
CA ALA A 300 -4.83 24.71 -9.51
C ALA A 300 -3.84 25.87 -9.49
#